data_AF-A0A1S6R4Q3-F1
#
_entry.id   AF-A0A1S6R4Q3-F1
#
_cell.length_a   1.000
_cell.length_b   1.000
_cell.length_c   1.000
_cell.angle_alpha   90.00
_cell.angle_beta   90.00
_cell.angle_gamma   90.00
#
_symmetry.space_group_name_H-M   'P 1'
#
loop_
_entity.id
_entity.type
_entity.pdbx_description
1 polymer ?
#
loop_
_entity_poly.entity_id
_entity_poly.type
_entity_poly.pdbx_seq_one_letter_code
_entity_poly.pdbx_strand_id
1 'polypeptide(L)'
;QTFCIDNDALYEICTKTLKLKNPSYDNLNSLVSKVMSGITTCFRFPGQLNSDLRKLAVNMIPFPRLHFFCVGYAPLCSEASSSYRNLTVADLTAQLFDSKNMMTACDPRKGRYLTAAVYFRGKMSMKEVDEQMNLAQTRTSDSFVEWIPNNVQTAVCNVAPNDVEMSATFIGNTTSIQEIFMRLGEQFSSMFKR
;
A
#
# COMPACT_ATOMS: atom_id res chain seq x y z
N GLN A 1 11.31 -4.09 -10.87
CA GLN A 1 10.36 -3.57 -9.87
C GLN A 1 9.97 -4.73 -8.96
N THR A 2 9.94 -4.51 -7.65
CA THR A 2 9.78 -5.58 -6.65
C THR A 2 8.83 -5.10 -5.56
N PHE A 3 7.78 -5.85 -5.29
CA PHE A 3 6.84 -5.56 -4.19
C PHE A 3 7.31 -6.30 -2.93
N CYS A 4 7.69 -5.55 -1.90
CA CYS A 4 8.21 -6.09 -0.66
C CYS A 4 7.06 -6.44 0.28
N ILE A 5 6.82 -7.73 0.46
CA ILE A 5 5.85 -8.27 1.41
C ILE A 5 6.62 -8.94 2.54
N ASP A 6 6.36 -8.50 3.76
CA ASP A 6 7.02 -8.98 4.97
C ASP A 6 6.05 -9.78 5.83
N ASN A 7 6.43 -11.00 6.18
CA ASN A 7 5.62 -11.89 7.02
C ASN A 7 5.40 -11.31 8.42
N ASP A 8 6.39 -10.59 8.97
CA ASP A 8 6.26 -9.98 10.30
C ASP A 8 5.16 -8.92 10.30
N ALA A 9 5.13 -8.07 9.26
CA ALA A 9 4.11 -7.05 9.10
C ALA A 9 2.72 -7.66 8.85
N LEU A 10 2.63 -8.71 8.02
CA LEU A 10 1.37 -9.42 7.80
C LEU A 10 0.82 -10.04 9.09
N TYR A 11 1.69 -10.65 9.90
CA TYR A 11 1.30 -11.22 11.19
C TYR A 11 0.80 -10.14 12.16
N GLU A 12 1.48 -8.99 12.20
CA GLU A 12 1.06 -7.84 13.00
C GLU A 12 -0.31 -7.30 12.56
N ILE A 13 -0.57 -7.18 11.26
CA ILE A 13 -1.88 -6.78 10.71
C ILE A 13 -2.96 -7.79 11.12
N CYS A 14 -2.71 -9.09 10.95
CA CYS A 14 -3.69 -10.11 11.30
C CYS A 14 -4.05 -10.10 12.80
N THR A 15 -3.05 -9.93 13.67
CA THR A 15 -3.26 -9.97 15.12
C THR A 15 -3.80 -8.66 15.68
N LYS A 16 -3.23 -7.51 15.32
CA LYS A 16 -3.60 -6.20 15.89
C LYS A 16 -4.81 -5.58 15.19
N THR A 17 -4.85 -5.64 13.86
CA THR A 17 -5.90 -4.96 13.06
C THR A 17 -7.10 -5.88 12.83
N LEU A 18 -6.89 -7.11 12.39
CA LEU A 18 -7.98 -8.08 12.14
C LEU A 18 -8.43 -8.82 13.41
N LYS A 19 -7.71 -8.68 14.53
CA LYS A 19 -8.02 -9.30 15.85
C LYS A 19 -8.07 -10.83 15.80
N LEU A 20 -7.29 -11.46 14.93
CA LEU A 20 -7.16 -12.91 14.85
C LEU A 20 -6.22 -13.40 15.95
N LYS A 21 -6.70 -14.29 16.82
CA LYS A 21 -5.90 -14.84 17.93
C LYS A 21 -4.71 -15.67 17.45
N ASN A 22 -4.94 -16.54 16.47
CA ASN A 22 -3.95 -17.45 15.89
C ASN A 22 -4.01 -17.36 14.36
N PRO A 23 -3.27 -16.45 13.71
CA PRO A 23 -3.30 -16.33 12.26
C PRO A 23 -2.57 -17.50 11.59
N SER A 24 -3.28 -18.20 10.70
CA SER A 24 -2.72 -19.23 9.81
C SER A 24 -2.18 -18.61 8.50
N TYR A 25 -1.39 -19.37 7.75
CA TYR A 25 -0.92 -18.95 6.41
C TYR A 25 -2.05 -18.61 5.45
N ASP A 26 -3.24 -19.22 5.58
CA ASP A 26 -4.39 -18.87 4.74
C ASP A 26 -4.82 -17.40 4.94
N ASN A 27 -4.72 -16.89 6.17
CA ASN A 27 -5.02 -15.49 6.48
C ASN A 27 -3.99 -14.55 5.84
N LEU A 28 -2.71 -14.91 5.93
CA LEU A 28 -1.63 -14.13 5.32
C LEU A 28 -1.76 -14.14 3.79
N ASN A 29 -1.99 -15.31 3.20
CA ASN A 29 -2.19 -15.47 1.76
C ASN A 29 -3.40 -14.70 1.26
N SER A 30 -4.49 -14.65 2.04
CA SER A 30 -5.66 -13.82 1.73
C SER A 30 -5.28 -12.35 1.62
N LEU A 31 -4.52 -11.79 2.57
CA LEU A 31 -4.02 -10.40 2.50
C LEU A 31 -3.15 -10.16 1.27
N VAL A 32 -2.19 -11.04 1.01
CA VAL A 32 -1.32 -10.94 -0.17
C VAL A 32 -2.13 -10.98 -1.47
N SER A 33 -3.12 -11.87 -1.55
CA SER A 33 -3.97 -11.99 -2.74
C SER A 33 -4.77 -10.72 -3.01
N LYS A 34 -5.26 -10.03 -1.96
CA LYS A 34 -5.99 -8.75 -2.08
C LYS A 34 -5.10 -7.66 -2.66
N VAL A 35 -3.87 -7.52 -2.18
CA VAL A 35 -2.90 -6.55 -2.71
C VAL A 35 -2.49 -6.88 -4.14
N MET A 36 -2.18 -8.14 -4.44
CA MET A 36 -1.79 -8.54 -5.80
C MET A 36 -2.92 -8.32 -6.81
N SER A 37 -4.16 -8.62 -6.39
CA SER A 37 -5.36 -8.27 -7.16
C SER A 37 -5.46 -6.76 -7.37
N GLY A 38 -5.27 -5.97 -6.31
CA GLY A 38 -5.25 -4.50 -6.34
C GLY A 38 -4.25 -3.91 -7.33
N ILE A 39 -2.98 -4.27 -7.22
CA ILE A 39 -1.87 -3.81 -8.08
C ILE A 39 -2.16 -4.10 -9.56
N THR A 40 -2.73 -5.28 -9.85
CA THR A 40 -2.98 -5.71 -11.24
C THR A 40 -4.31 -5.25 -11.81
N THR A 41 -5.11 -4.49 -11.06
CA THR A 41 -6.47 -4.08 -11.47
C THR A 41 -6.46 -3.31 -12.78
N CYS A 42 -5.52 -2.38 -12.95
CA CYS A 42 -5.40 -1.55 -14.14
C CYS A 42 -5.10 -2.34 -15.43
N PHE A 43 -4.70 -3.61 -15.32
CA PHE A 43 -4.45 -4.50 -16.47
C PHE A 43 -5.65 -5.39 -16.79
N ARG A 44 -6.39 -5.79 -15.75
CA ARG A 44 -7.45 -6.80 -15.85
C ARG A 44 -8.81 -6.20 -16.20
N PHE A 45 -9.02 -4.93 -15.83
CA PHE A 45 -10.30 -4.26 -16.01
C PHE A 45 -10.11 -2.90 -16.68
N PRO A 46 -11.06 -2.49 -17.54
CA PRO A 46 -11.08 -1.12 -18.04
C PRO A 46 -11.43 -0.17 -16.88
N GLY A 47 -10.48 0.69 -16.51
CA GLY A 47 -10.67 1.81 -15.58
C GLY A 47 -10.84 3.14 -16.30
N GLN A 48 -11.35 4.15 -15.58
CA GLN A 48 -11.47 5.52 -16.09
C GLN A 48 -10.09 6.20 -16.16
N LEU A 49 -9.17 5.82 -15.27
CA LEU A 49 -7.81 6.32 -15.22
C LEU A 49 -6.84 5.14 -15.16
N ASN A 50 -6.48 4.59 -16.33
CA ASN A 50 -5.60 3.42 -16.41
C ASN A 50 -4.12 3.80 -16.35
N SER A 51 -3.34 2.98 -15.65
CA SER A 51 -1.88 2.99 -15.73
C SER A 51 -1.40 1.60 -16.15
N ASP A 52 -0.69 1.52 -17.28
CA ASP A 52 -0.04 0.29 -17.70
C ASP A 52 1.22 0.01 -16.84
N LEU A 53 1.79 -1.20 -16.88
CA LEU A 53 2.96 -1.58 -16.06
C LEU A 53 4.17 -0.70 -16.37
N ARG A 54 4.31 -0.27 -17.63
CA ARG A 54 5.42 0.59 -18.05
C ARG A 54 5.25 1.99 -17.45
N LYS A 55 4.05 2.54 -17.44
CA LYS A 55 3.69 3.82 -16.85
C LYS A 55 3.84 3.79 -15.33
N LEU A 56 3.46 2.68 -14.68
CA LEU A 56 3.75 2.47 -13.26
C LEU A 56 5.26 2.49 -13.02
N ALA A 57 6.05 1.73 -13.79
CA ALA A 57 7.50 1.69 -13.63
C ALA A 57 8.16 3.07 -13.84
N VAL A 58 7.77 3.78 -14.91
CA VAL A 58 8.29 5.12 -15.24
C VAL A 58 7.94 6.14 -14.16
N ASN A 59 6.73 6.09 -13.62
CA ASN A 59 6.28 7.04 -12.61
C ASN A 59 6.80 6.72 -11.20
N MET A 60 7.08 5.44 -10.90
CA MET A 60 7.43 5.00 -9.55
C MET A 60 8.93 4.75 -9.32
N ILE A 61 9.74 4.70 -10.37
CA ILE A 61 11.17 4.35 -10.27
C ILE A 61 12.02 5.52 -10.76
N PRO A 62 12.29 6.51 -9.90
CA PRO A 62 13.17 7.64 -10.28
C PRO A 62 14.62 7.18 -10.49
N PHE A 63 15.05 6.12 -9.81
CA PHE A 63 16.39 5.56 -9.93
C PHE A 63 16.34 4.05 -10.17
N PRO A 64 17.06 3.50 -11.16
CA PRO A 64 16.96 2.07 -11.52
C PRO A 64 17.20 1.08 -10.38
N ARG A 65 18.05 1.42 -9.40
CA ARG A 65 18.34 0.57 -8.24
C ARG A 65 17.30 0.69 -7.10
N LEU A 66 16.53 1.77 -7.07
CA LEU A 66 15.52 2.04 -6.04
C LEU A 66 14.13 1.64 -6.54
N HIS A 67 13.96 0.34 -6.80
CA HIS A 67 12.75 -0.24 -7.40
C HIS A 67 12.01 -1.20 -6.45
N PHE A 68 12.24 -1.06 -5.14
CA PHE A 68 11.60 -1.84 -4.08
C PHE A 68 10.43 -1.02 -3.51
N PHE A 69 9.24 -1.60 -3.53
CA PHE A 69 8.01 -0.93 -3.13
C PHE A 69 7.44 -1.51 -1.84
N CYS A 70 7.07 -0.63 -0.93
CA CYS A 70 6.19 -0.96 0.19
C CYS A 70 4.75 -0.97 -0.31
N VAL A 71 3.96 -1.94 0.13
CA VAL A 71 2.57 -2.08 -0.31
C VAL A 71 1.62 -2.03 0.88
N GLY A 72 0.42 -1.48 0.65
CA GLY A 72 -0.63 -1.38 1.65
C GLY A 72 -2.00 -1.69 1.05
N TYR A 73 -2.95 -2.05 1.89
CA TYR A 73 -4.32 -2.33 1.48
C TYR A 73 -5.31 -1.68 2.43
N ALA A 74 -6.41 -1.18 1.88
CA ALA A 74 -7.57 -0.76 2.62
C ALA A 74 -8.84 -1.23 1.89
N PRO A 75 -9.90 -1.63 2.60
CA PRO A 75 -10.01 -1.61 4.05
C PRO A 75 -9.40 -2.83 4.73
N LEU A 76 -8.83 -2.63 5.92
CA LEU A 76 -8.47 -3.70 6.85
C LEU A 76 -9.41 -3.63 8.06
N CYS A 77 -10.49 -4.41 8.02
CA CYS A 77 -11.47 -4.48 9.09
C CYS A 77 -11.66 -5.93 9.52
N SER A 78 -11.83 -6.14 10.82
CA SER A 78 -12.28 -7.43 11.36
C SER A 78 -13.69 -7.76 10.86
N GLU A 79 -14.03 -9.04 10.73
CA GLU A 79 -15.38 -9.47 10.31
C GLU A 79 -16.47 -8.86 11.20
N ALA A 80 -16.24 -8.78 12.51
CA ALA A 80 -17.17 -8.20 13.46
C ALA A 80 -17.41 -6.69 13.27
N SER A 81 -16.47 -5.95 12.68
CA SER A 81 -16.58 -4.51 12.44
C SER A 81 -16.94 -4.16 11.01
N SER A 82 -16.84 -5.11 10.07
CA SER A 82 -17.11 -4.88 8.65
C SER A 82 -18.57 -4.50 8.39
N SER A 83 -19.53 -5.11 9.09
CA SER A 83 -20.97 -4.87 8.87
C SER A 83 -21.48 -3.54 9.43
N TYR A 84 -20.72 -2.91 10.33
CA TYR A 84 -21.14 -1.69 11.03
C TYR A 84 -20.47 -0.42 10.51
N ARG A 85 -19.51 -0.55 9.58
CA ARG A 85 -18.73 0.59 9.08
C ARG A 85 -19.13 0.95 7.67
N ASN A 86 -19.72 2.15 7.52
CA ASN A 86 -19.85 2.78 6.20
C ASN A 86 -18.47 3.26 5.75
N LEU A 87 -17.91 2.59 4.75
CA LEU A 87 -16.60 2.91 4.20
C LEU A 87 -16.70 4.13 3.29
N THR A 88 -15.89 5.16 3.55
CA THR A 88 -15.76 6.34 2.70
C THR A 88 -14.39 6.39 2.00
N VAL A 89 -14.25 7.20 0.96
CA VAL A 89 -12.95 7.42 0.30
C VAL A 89 -11.94 8.03 1.27
N ALA A 90 -12.40 8.90 2.17
CA ALA A 90 -11.58 9.48 3.23
C ALA A 90 -11.06 8.41 4.21
N ASP A 91 -11.90 7.45 4.63
CA ASP A 91 -11.50 6.34 5.49
C ASP A 91 -10.45 5.44 4.84
N LEU A 92 -10.63 5.13 3.55
CA LEU A 92 -9.67 4.33 2.77
C LEU A 92 -8.33 5.05 2.70
N THR A 93 -8.34 6.32 2.33
CA THR A 93 -7.14 7.14 2.19
C THR A 93 -6.40 7.25 3.53
N ALA A 94 -7.12 7.52 4.62
CA ALA A 94 -6.53 7.59 5.96
C ALA A 94 -5.90 6.27 6.40
N GLN A 95 -6.53 5.13 6.11
CA GLN A 95 -5.97 3.81 6.42
C GLN A 95 -4.70 3.51 5.62
N LEU A 96 -4.64 3.90 4.34
CA LEU A 96 -3.48 3.60 3.49
C LEU A 96 -2.20 4.30 3.95
N PHE A 97 -2.31 5.50 4.51
CA PHE A 97 -1.17 6.26 5.03
C PHE A 97 -0.82 5.92 6.49
N ASP A 98 -1.57 5.02 7.13
CA ASP A 98 -1.22 4.50 8.46
C ASP A 98 -0.11 3.43 8.34
N SER A 99 0.96 3.60 9.12
CA SER A 99 2.10 2.68 9.10
C SER A 99 1.71 1.25 9.51
N LYS A 100 0.66 1.11 10.33
CA LYS A 100 0.13 -0.18 10.79
C LYS A 100 -0.51 -1.01 9.68
N ASN A 101 -0.89 -0.39 8.57
CA ASN A 101 -1.60 -1.05 7.47
C ASN A 101 -0.67 -1.37 6.28
N MET A 102 0.62 -1.08 6.42
CA MET A 102 1.62 -1.48 5.42
C MET A 102 2.02 -2.93 5.62
N MET A 103 2.16 -3.67 4.52
CA MET A 103 2.57 -5.07 4.50
C MET A 103 4.09 -5.24 4.49
N THR A 104 4.81 -4.20 4.93
CA THR A 104 6.26 -4.09 4.88
C THR A 104 6.66 -3.54 6.24
N ALA A 105 7.50 -4.27 7.01
CA ALA A 105 7.85 -3.88 8.38
C ALA A 105 8.88 -2.73 8.40
N CYS A 106 8.44 -1.57 7.93
CA CYS A 106 9.21 -0.32 7.95
C CYS A 106 8.30 0.82 8.41
N ASP A 107 8.85 1.80 9.12
CA ASP A 107 8.09 3.00 9.47
C ASP A 107 8.30 4.09 8.40
N PRO A 108 7.25 4.52 7.65
CA PRO A 108 7.37 5.58 6.65
C PRO A 108 7.83 6.90 7.22
N ARG A 109 7.57 7.15 8.52
CA ARG A 109 7.87 8.42 9.18
C ARG A 109 9.36 8.63 9.40
N LYS A 110 10.15 7.55 9.40
CA LYS A 110 11.61 7.60 9.52
C LYS A 110 12.31 7.91 8.19
N GLY A 111 11.56 7.91 7.09
CA GLY A 111 12.07 8.16 5.76
C GLY A 111 11.20 9.17 5.02
N ARG A 112 11.36 9.20 3.70
CA ARG A 112 10.53 9.99 2.81
C ARG A 112 10.10 9.15 1.62
N TYR A 113 8.86 9.36 1.18
CA TYR A 113 8.34 8.85 -0.07
C TYR A 113 9.00 9.59 -1.24
N LEU A 114 9.68 8.83 -2.09
CA LEU A 114 10.12 9.29 -3.40
C LEU A 114 8.91 9.45 -4.31
N THR A 115 8.11 8.39 -4.42
CA THR A 115 6.91 8.33 -5.23
C THR A 115 5.87 7.45 -4.53
N ALA A 116 4.59 7.72 -4.75
CA ALA A 116 3.49 6.91 -4.26
C ALA A 116 2.44 6.72 -5.36
N ALA A 117 1.76 5.58 -5.35
CA ALA A 117 0.61 5.31 -6.20
C ALA A 117 -0.52 4.70 -5.38
N VAL A 118 -1.75 5.16 -5.62
CA VAL A 118 -2.95 4.63 -4.97
C VAL A 118 -3.95 4.21 -6.02
N TYR A 119 -4.32 2.94 -5.97
CA TYR A 119 -5.30 2.33 -6.87
C TYR A 119 -6.60 2.10 -6.13
N PHE A 120 -7.59 2.90 -6.45
CA PHE A 120 -8.94 2.77 -5.93
C PHE A 120 -9.78 1.85 -6.80
N ARG A 121 -10.65 1.07 -6.15
CA ARG A 121 -11.59 0.16 -6.80
C ARG A 121 -12.98 0.30 -6.20
N GLY A 122 -13.99 0.27 -7.06
CA GLY A 122 -15.39 0.42 -6.68
C GLY A 122 -16.03 1.65 -7.33
N LYS A 123 -17.34 1.82 -7.11
CA LYS A 123 -18.08 2.97 -7.62
C LYS A 123 -17.83 4.18 -6.72
N MET A 124 -17.00 5.11 -7.17
CA MET A 124 -16.68 6.33 -6.42
C MET A 124 -16.51 7.54 -7.35
N SER A 125 -16.64 8.73 -6.77
CA SER A 125 -16.44 9.98 -7.51
C SER A 125 -14.94 10.26 -7.66
N MET A 126 -14.47 10.43 -8.90
CA MET A 126 -13.06 10.81 -9.15
C MET A 126 -12.69 12.13 -8.46
N LYS A 127 -13.63 13.08 -8.42
CA LYS A 127 -13.45 14.35 -7.71
C LYS A 127 -13.16 14.15 -6.22
N GLU A 128 -13.91 13.25 -5.57
CA GLU A 128 -13.72 12.96 -4.14
C GLU A 128 -12.36 12.29 -3.89
N VAL A 129 -11.96 11.37 -4.76
CA VAL A 129 -10.64 10.72 -4.70
C VAL A 129 -9.52 11.74 -4.79
N ASP A 130 -9.56 12.65 -5.77
CA ASP A 130 -8.53 13.66 -5.96
C ASP A 130 -8.48 14.65 -4.79
N GLU A 131 -9.63 15.07 -4.25
CA GLU A 131 -9.71 15.92 -3.06
C GLU A 131 -9.09 15.25 -1.83
N GLN A 132 -9.44 13.98 -1.56
CA GLN A 132 -8.90 13.26 -0.40
C GLN A 132 -7.39 12.99 -0.52
N MET A 133 -6.91 12.68 -1.72
CA MET A 133 -5.48 12.45 -1.96
C MET A 133 -4.67 13.74 -1.82
N ASN A 134 -5.18 14.87 -2.32
CA ASN A 134 -4.55 16.18 -2.11
C ASN A 134 -4.51 16.56 -0.62
N LEU A 135 -5.58 16.30 0.13
CA LEU A 135 -5.62 16.54 1.58
C LEU A 135 -4.61 15.67 2.32
N ALA A 136 -4.51 14.38 1.96
CA ALA A 136 -3.54 13.46 2.55
C ALA A 136 -2.10 13.89 2.25
N GLN A 137 -1.80 14.28 1.01
CA GLN A 137 -0.48 14.78 0.62
C GLN A 137 -0.12 16.08 1.35
N THR A 138 -1.07 17.01 1.48
CA THR A 138 -0.85 18.29 2.19
C THR A 138 -0.60 18.05 3.67
N ARG A 139 -1.33 17.13 4.31
CA ARG A 139 -1.12 16.78 5.73
C ARG A 139 0.22 16.09 5.98
N THR A 140 0.74 15.41 4.96
CA THR A 140 1.93 14.55 5.08
C THR A 140 3.07 15.06 4.19
N SER A 141 3.08 16.36 3.88
CA SER A 141 4.04 17.00 2.96
C SER A 141 5.49 16.73 3.33
N ASP A 142 5.80 16.73 4.63
CA ASP A 142 7.16 16.54 5.15
C ASP A 142 7.70 15.12 4.91
N SER A 143 6.80 14.14 4.77
CA SER A 143 7.16 12.76 4.46
C SER A 143 7.33 12.52 2.96
N PHE A 144 7.10 13.50 2.10
CA PHE A 144 7.38 13.41 0.66
C PHE A 144 8.65 14.17 0.31
N VAL A 145 9.35 13.75 -0.74
CA VAL A 145 10.48 14.52 -1.28
C VAL A 145 9.99 15.73 -2.06
N GLU A 146 10.61 16.88 -1.83
CA GLU A 146 10.23 18.16 -2.44
C GLU A 146 10.69 18.30 -3.90
N TRP A 147 11.75 17.60 -4.28
CA TRP A 147 12.41 17.74 -5.59
C TRP A 147 11.80 16.86 -6.68
N ILE A 148 10.88 15.93 -6.35
CA ILE A 148 10.04 15.24 -7.32
C ILE A 148 8.65 15.89 -7.30
N PRO A 149 8.32 16.76 -8.27
CA PRO A 149 6.98 17.35 -8.35
C PRO A 149 5.94 16.27 -8.67
N ASN A 150 4.73 16.42 -8.14
CA ASN A 150 3.58 15.54 -8.43
C ASN A 150 3.91 14.04 -8.27
N ASN A 151 4.56 13.68 -7.18
CA ASN A 151 5.06 12.33 -6.92
C ASN A 151 4.01 11.32 -6.44
N VAL A 152 2.74 11.72 -6.39
CA VAL A 152 1.61 10.86 -6.01
C VAL A 152 0.73 10.62 -7.23
N GLN A 153 0.56 9.36 -7.62
CA GLN A 153 -0.33 8.96 -8.70
C GLN A 153 -1.60 8.31 -8.15
N THR A 154 -2.74 8.66 -8.73
CA THR A 154 -4.03 8.00 -8.45
C THR A 154 -4.48 7.20 -9.68
N ALA A 155 -5.20 6.11 -9.45
CA ALA A 155 -5.92 5.37 -10.47
C ALA A 155 -7.26 4.88 -9.90
N VAL A 156 -8.30 4.86 -10.74
CA VAL A 156 -9.65 4.46 -10.32
C VAL A 156 -10.21 3.42 -11.28
N CYS A 157 -10.68 2.31 -10.71
CA CYS A 157 -11.38 1.25 -11.43
C CYS A 157 -12.80 1.06 -10.87
N ASN A 158 -13.79 1.03 -11.75
CA ASN A 158 -15.20 0.87 -11.35
C ASN A 158 -15.54 -0.56 -10.87
N VAL A 159 -14.64 -1.54 -11.12
CA VAL A 159 -14.84 -2.94 -10.74
C VAL A 159 -14.32 -3.19 -9.33
N ALA A 160 -15.26 -3.29 -8.38
CA ALA A 160 -14.99 -3.63 -6.99
C ALA A 160 -14.40 -5.05 -6.85
N PRO A 161 -13.67 -5.35 -5.75
CA PRO A 161 -13.38 -6.73 -5.34
C PRO A 161 -14.66 -7.49 -4.94
N ASN A 162 -14.58 -8.82 -4.86
CA ASN A 162 -15.75 -9.64 -4.53
C ASN A 162 -16.24 -9.44 -3.08
N ASP A 163 -15.33 -9.13 -2.15
CA ASP A 163 -15.63 -9.12 -0.72
C ASP A 163 -16.07 -7.74 -0.20
N VAL A 164 -15.82 -6.66 -0.94
CA VAL A 164 -16.02 -5.28 -0.50
C VAL A 164 -16.47 -4.39 -1.65
N GLU A 165 -17.37 -3.44 -1.37
CA GLU A 165 -17.87 -2.50 -2.38
C GLU A 165 -16.81 -1.50 -2.86
N MET A 166 -15.90 -1.14 -1.96
CA MET A 166 -14.78 -0.24 -2.23
C MET A 166 -13.50 -0.73 -1.57
N SER A 167 -12.38 -0.53 -2.27
CA SER A 167 -11.04 -0.83 -1.75
C SER A 167 -10.02 0.13 -2.35
N ALA A 168 -8.88 0.25 -1.70
CA ALA A 168 -7.75 0.98 -2.20
C ALA A 168 -6.46 0.19 -1.94
N THR A 169 -5.52 0.25 -2.87
CA THR A 169 -4.21 -0.39 -2.77
C THR A 169 -3.14 0.68 -2.88
N PHE A 170 -2.24 0.71 -1.91
CA PHE A 170 -1.14 1.66 -1.85
C PHE A 170 0.15 0.99 -2.32
N ILE A 171 0.93 1.71 -3.11
CA ILE A 171 2.26 1.33 -3.56
C ILE A 171 3.16 2.54 -3.27
N GLY A 172 4.11 2.39 -2.36
CA GLY A 172 5.03 3.46 -1.97
C GLY A 172 6.47 3.09 -2.30
N ASN A 173 7.19 3.99 -2.96
CA ASN A 173 8.65 3.96 -3.03
C ASN A 173 9.18 4.89 -1.93
N THR A 174 9.63 4.32 -0.81
CA THR A 174 10.09 5.09 0.36
C THR A 174 11.52 4.73 0.71
N THR A 175 12.28 5.72 1.19
CA THR A 175 13.62 5.50 1.72
C THR A 175 13.62 4.66 3.00
N SER A 176 12.48 4.53 3.70
CA SER A 176 12.33 3.66 4.88
C SER A 176 12.53 2.16 4.57
N ILE A 177 12.48 1.75 3.29
CA ILE A 177 12.73 0.35 2.90
C ILE A 177 14.12 -0.14 3.33
N GLN A 178 15.07 0.78 3.58
CA GLN A 178 16.39 0.44 4.10
C GLN A 178 16.34 -0.36 5.42
N GLU A 179 15.33 -0.17 6.27
CA GLU A 179 15.20 -0.88 7.55
C GLU A 179 15.14 -2.40 7.34
N ILE A 180 14.46 -2.85 6.27
CA ILE A 180 14.37 -4.27 5.93
C ILE A 180 15.73 -4.81 5.49
N PHE A 181 16.43 -4.07 4.63
CA PHE A 181 17.74 -4.49 4.14
C PHE A 181 18.79 -4.48 5.24
N MET A 182 18.73 -3.52 6.17
CA MET A 182 19.59 -3.48 7.35
C MET A 182 19.35 -4.70 8.24
N ARG A 183 18.10 -5.01 8.57
CA ARG A 183 17.75 -6.18 9.40
C ARG A 183 18.24 -7.49 8.78
N LEU A 184 18.02 -7.67 7.46
CA LEU A 184 18.53 -8.84 6.74
C LEU A 184 20.06 -8.88 6.72
N GLY A 185 20.72 -7.73 6.53
CA GLY A 185 22.18 -7.61 6.53
C GLY A 185 22.80 -7.96 7.88
N GLU A 186 22.19 -7.53 8.98
CA GLU A 186 22.63 -7.86 10.35
C GLU A 186 22.52 -9.36 10.63
N GLN A 187 21.37 -9.98 10.31
CA GLN A 187 21.15 -11.41 10.47
C GLN A 187 22.14 -12.23 9.62
N PHE A 188 22.31 -11.85 8.35
CA PHE A 188 23.26 -12.49 7.46
C PHE A 188 24.69 -12.37 7.99
N SER A 189 25.11 -11.18 8.41
CA SER A 189 26.46 -10.94 8.94
C SER A 189 26.75 -11.74 10.20
N SER A 190 25.76 -11.89 11.08
CA SER A 190 25.88 -12.70 12.30
C SER A 190 26.07 -14.19 11.98
N MET A 191 25.33 -14.70 10.99
CA MET A 191 25.43 -16.09 10.55
C MET A 191 26.69 -16.37 9.73
N PHE A 192 27.11 -15.45 8.87
CA PHE A 192 28.28 -15.60 8.00
C PHE A 192 29.61 -15.57 8.78
N LYS A 193 29.64 -14.90 9.95
CA LYS A 193 30.80 -14.87 10.83
C LYS A 193 31.01 -16.16 11.63
N ARG A 194 30.03 -17.07 11.62
CA ARG A 194 30.12 -18.40 12.23
C ARG A 194 30.59 -19.41 11.20
#